data_AF-A0A914Z9P5-F1
#
_entry.id   AF-A0A914Z9P5-F1
#
_cell.length_a   1.000
_cell.length_b   1.000
_cell.length_c   1.000
_cell.angle_alpha   90.00
_cell.angle_beta   90.00
_cell.angle_gamma   90.00
#
_symmetry.space_group_name_H-M   'P 1'
#
loop_
_entity.id
_entity.type
_entity.pdbx_description
1 polymer ?
#
loop_
_entity_poly.entity_id
_entity_poly.type
_entity_poly.pdbx_seq_one_letter_code
_entity_poly.pdbx_strand_id
1 'polypeptide(L)'
;MTASRSVNSWDVVAIRIADKLFFDKRDSSAFTNPIDMISVSETAQEPPPYEGGSLNNAKELATEALFINQNFRRQVLKMNDEPFKYENPRVPFEEEEESADIAYKFVTCSVF
;
A
#
# COMPACT_ATOMS: atom_id res chain seq x y z
N MET A 1 5.68 -9.95 -9.14
CA MET A 1 6.27 -8.67 -9.61
C MET A 1 5.53 -8.23 -10.87
N THR A 2 5.25 -6.92 -11.03
CA THR A 2 4.30 -6.40 -12.06
C THR A 2 4.79 -5.13 -12.77
N ALA A 3 6.08 -4.82 -12.72
CA ALA A 3 6.67 -3.60 -13.28
C ALA A 3 6.34 -3.37 -14.78
N SER A 4 6.20 -4.43 -15.58
CA SER A 4 5.86 -4.33 -17.00
C SER A 4 4.43 -3.84 -17.30
N ARG A 5 3.61 -3.63 -16.26
CA ARG A 5 2.20 -3.21 -16.38
C ARG A 5 1.96 -1.77 -15.96
N SER A 6 2.94 -1.10 -15.34
CA SER A 6 2.80 0.29 -14.90
C SER A 6 2.91 1.25 -16.08
N VAL A 7 2.01 2.23 -16.12
CA VAL A 7 2.03 3.38 -17.03
C VAL A 7 2.49 4.62 -16.26
N ASN A 8 2.00 4.79 -15.03
CA ASN A 8 2.35 5.89 -14.15
C ASN A 8 3.77 5.72 -13.60
N SER A 9 4.42 6.85 -13.34
CA SER A 9 5.77 6.85 -12.74
C SER A 9 5.72 6.39 -11.28
N TRP A 10 6.62 5.49 -10.92
CA TRP A 10 6.90 5.06 -9.56
C TRP A 10 8.40 4.78 -9.42
N ASP A 11 8.88 4.73 -8.19
CA ASP A 11 10.29 4.46 -7.91
C ASP A 11 10.46 3.76 -6.56
N VAL A 12 11.62 3.13 -6.39
CA VAL A 12 12.02 2.38 -5.20
C VAL A 12 13.44 2.77 -4.84
N VAL A 13 13.70 2.95 -3.55
CA VAL A 13 15.02 3.25 -3.01
C VAL A 13 15.74 1.94 -2.73
N ALA A 14 16.90 1.74 -3.36
CA ALA A 14 17.75 0.58 -3.11
C ALA A 14 18.97 0.99 -2.28
N ILE A 15 19.10 0.42 -1.08
CA ILE A 15 20.17 0.71 -0.14
C ILE A 15 21.04 -0.52 0.01
N ARG A 16 22.32 -0.41 -0.37
CA ARG A 16 23.29 -1.49 -0.19
C ARG A 16 24.24 -1.17 0.96
N ILE A 17 24.29 -2.08 1.93
CA ILE A 17 25.23 -2.03 3.06
C ILE A 17 25.99 -3.35 3.07
N ALA A 18 27.26 -3.32 2.65
CA ALA A 18 28.07 -4.53 2.41
C ALA A 18 27.36 -5.52 1.47
N ASP A 19 27.10 -6.75 1.93
CA ASP A 19 26.43 -7.81 1.19
C ASP A 19 24.91 -7.88 1.46
N LYS A 20 24.35 -6.84 2.09
CA LYS A 20 22.91 -6.70 2.32
C LYS A 20 22.34 -5.65 1.38
N LEU A 21 21.22 -5.99 0.75
CA LEU A 21 20.43 -5.10 -0.10
C LEU A 21 19.05 -4.91 0.52
N PHE A 22 18.68 -3.66 0.74
CA PHE A 22 17.38 -3.26 1.25
C PHE A 22 16.64 -2.49 0.15
N PHE A 23 15.34 -2.77 0.02
CA PHE A 23 14.44 -2.00 -0.83
C PHE A 23 13.48 -1.25 0.06
N ASP A 24 13.39 0.06 -0.14
CA ASP A 24 12.57 0.96 0.65
C ASP A 24 11.76 1.90 -0.25
N LYS A 25 10.75 2.55 0.31
CA LYS A 25 10.01 3.63 -0.35
C LYS A 25 10.61 4.98 0.04
N ARG A 26 10.36 6.03 -0.75
CA ARG A 26 10.72 7.40 -0.34
C ARG A 26 9.89 7.84 0.87
N ASP A 27 10.53 8.58 1.77
CA ASP A 27 9.84 9.38 2.79
C ASP A 27 9.17 10.59 2.11
N SER A 28 7.95 10.38 1.64
CA SER A 28 7.04 11.45 1.20
C SER A 28 5.86 11.51 2.14
N SER A 29 5.20 12.67 2.25
CA SER A 29 3.95 12.76 3.02
C SER A 29 2.98 11.68 2.52
N ALA A 30 2.38 10.93 3.46
CA ALA A 30 1.75 9.62 3.27
C ALA A 30 0.65 9.51 2.19
N PHE A 31 0.20 10.63 1.60
CA PHE A 31 -0.82 10.69 0.55
C PHE A 31 -0.28 11.08 -0.83
N THR A 32 1.02 11.35 -0.94
CA THR A 32 1.67 11.76 -2.20
C THR A 32 2.68 10.75 -2.72
N ASN A 33 2.99 9.70 -1.95
CA ASN A 33 3.89 8.67 -2.44
C ASN A 33 3.16 7.80 -3.48
N PRO A 34 3.64 7.74 -4.75
CA PRO A 34 3.01 6.91 -5.79
C PRO A 34 2.91 5.44 -5.41
N ILE A 35 3.76 4.93 -4.51
CA ILE A 35 3.77 3.52 -4.10
C ILE A 35 2.63 3.15 -3.14
N ASP A 36 2.12 4.13 -2.37
CA ASP A 36 1.04 3.93 -1.42
C ASP A 36 -0.34 4.25 -2.04
N MET A 37 -0.34 4.84 -3.25
CA MET A 37 -1.53 5.24 -3.98
C MET A 37 -2.09 4.07 -4.80
N ILE A 38 -3.41 3.93 -4.83
CA ILE A 38 -4.11 2.97 -5.68
C ILE A 38 -4.58 3.71 -6.93
N SER A 39 -4.04 3.37 -8.11
CA SER A 39 -4.42 3.99 -9.37
C SER A 39 -5.78 3.47 -9.87
N VAL A 40 -6.54 4.35 -10.54
CA VAL A 40 -7.85 4.02 -11.13
C VAL A 40 -7.78 4.26 -12.63
N SER A 41 -8.15 3.25 -13.42
CA SER A 41 -8.15 3.31 -14.90
C SER A 41 -6.82 3.74 -15.54
N GLU A 42 -5.69 3.43 -14.89
CA GLU A 42 -4.34 3.77 -15.39
C GLU A 42 -4.03 3.17 -16.77
N THR A 43 -4.51 1.94 -17.04
CA THR A 43 -4.22 1.21 -18.29
C THR A 43 -5.36 1.29 -19.31
N ALA A 44 -6.32 2.19 -19.10
CA ALA A 44 -7.39 2.43 -20.06
C ALA A 44 -6.84 3.05 -21.36
N GLN A 45 -7.56 2.86 -22.47
CA GLN A 45 -7.21 3.50 -23.75
C GLN A 45 -7.16 5.03 -23.62
N GLU A 46 -8.06 5.59 -22.81
CA GLU A 46 -8.11 7.01 -22.45
C GLU A 46 -8.10 7.12 -20.92
N PRO A 47 -6.92 7.30 -20.29
CA PRO A 47 -6.82 7.39 -18.84
C PRO A 47 -7.36 8.74 -18.32
N PRO A 48 -7.83 8.81 -17.06
CA PRO A 48 -8.28 10.05 -16.46
C PRO A 48 -7.15 11.10 -16.41
N PRO A 49 -7.45 12.39 -16.67
CA PRO A 49 -6.45 13.44 -16.59
C PRO A 49 -6.02 13.68 -15.13
N TYR A 50 -4.75 14.02 -14.91
CA TYR A 50 -4.23 14.39 -13.60
C TYR A 50 -4.59 15.82 -13.18
N GLU A 51 -4.80 16.70 -14.16
CA GLU A 51 -5.12 18.11 -13.93
C GLU A 51 -6.57 18.42 -14.31
N GLY A 52 -7.12 19.44 -13.63
CA GLY A 52 -8.48 19.92 -13.83
C GLY A 52 -9.32 19.79 -12.56
N GLY A 53 -10.22 20.74 -12.33
CA GLY A 53 -11.13 20.76 -11.16
C GLY A 53 -12.29 19.76 -11.24
N SER A 54 -12.20 18.76 -12.11
CA SER A 54 -13.21 17.70 -12.20
C SER A 54 -13.04 16.71 -11.05
N LEU A 55 -14.16 16.24 -10.51
CA LEU A 55 -14.18 15.16 -9.51
C LEU A 55 -13.59 13.85 -10.04
N ASN A 56 -13.63 13.65 -11.37
CA ASN A 56 -13.11 12.45 -12.03
C ASN A 56 -11.65 12.58 -12.48
N ASN A 57 -10.86 13.46 -11.87
CA ASN A 57 -9.43 13.50 -12.14
C ASN A 57 -8.72 12.31 -11.45
N ALA A 58 -7.55 11.92 -11.97
CA ALA A 58 -6.84 10.73 -11.51
C ALA A 58 -6.48 10.77 -10.01
N LYS A 59 -6.21 11.96 -9.46
CA LYS A 59 -5.81 12.14 -8.06
C LYS A 59 -7.00 11.96 -7.10
N GLU A 60 -8.13 12.56 -7.41
CA GLU A 60 -9.36 12.43 -6.60
C GLU A 60 -9.87 10.99 -6.63
N LEU A 61 -9.89 10.36 -7.81
CA LEU A 61 -10.27 8.95 -7.96
C LEU A 61 -9.34 8.01 -7.17
N ALA A 62 -8.03 8.25 -7.20
CA ALA A 62 -7.08 7.45 -6.43
C ALA A 62 -7.26 7.63 -4.91
N THR A 63 -7.59 8.85 -4.48
CA THR A 63 -7.86 9.17 -3.07
C THR A 63 -9.14 8.48 -2.60
N GLU A 64 -10.22 8.55 -3.39
CA GLU A 64 -11.47 7.85 -3.12
C GLU A 64 -11.25 6.33 -3.08
N ALA A 65 -10.52 5.76 -4.04
CA ALA A 65 -10.20 4.34 -4.08
C ALA A 65 -9.42 3.89 -2.84
N LEU A 66 -8.50 4.71 -2.32
CA LEU A 66 -7.80 4.43 -1.07
C LEU A 66 -8.78 4.36 0.11
N PHE A 67 -9.67 5.35 0.24
CA PHE A 67 -10.68 5.37 1.31
C PHE A 67 -11.62 4.17 1.24
N ILE A 68 -12.10 3.82 0.04
CA ILE A 68 -12.95 2.64 -0.17
C ILE A 68 -12.22 1.39 0.32
N ASN A 69 -10.96 1.19 -0.08
CA ASN A 69 -10.19 0.00 0.32
C ASN A 69 -9.92 -0.05 1.82
N GLN A 70 -9.60 1.09 2.45
CA GLN A 70 -9.35 1.16 3.88
C GLN A 70 -10.60 0.91 4.74
N ASN A 71 -11.77 1.33 4.25
CA ASN A 71 -13.05 1.12 4.93
C ASN A 71 -13.57 -0.31 4.69
N PHE A 72 -13.58 -0.74 3.44
CA PHE A 72 -14.13 -2.04 3.05
C PHE A 72 -13.40 -3.20 3.75
N ARG A 73 -12.06 -3.14 3.83
CA ARG A 73 -11.26 -4.19 4.49
C ARG A 73 -11.64 -4.41 5.96
N ARG A 74 -12.13 -3.38 6.65
CA ARG A 74 -12.59 -3.47 8.05
C ARG A 74 -14.07 -3.82 8.13
N GLN A 75 -14.89 -3.25 7.24
CA GLN A 75 -16.34 -3.44 7.23
C GLN A 75 -16.75 -4.91 7.02
N VAL A 76 -15.96 -5.69 6.29
CA VAL A 76 -16.26 -7.11 6.03
C VAL A 76 -15.80 -8.06 7.13
N LEU A 77 -15.14 -7.57 8.17
CA LEU A 77 -14.68 -8.37 9.30
C LEU A 77 -15.79 -8.55 10.33
N LYS A 78 -15.73 -9.68 11.05
CA LYS A 78 -16.65 -9.94 12.16
C LYS A 78 -16.12 -9.29 13.43
N MET A 79 -16.67 -8.14 13.79
CA MET A 79 -16.21 -7.36 14.95
C MET A 79 -16.48 -8.03 16.31
N ASN A 80 -17.41 -8.98 16.36
CA ASN A 80 -17.83 -9.63 17.62
C ASN A 80 -17.15 -10.99 17.86
N ASP A 81 -16.37 -11.49 16.89
CA ASP A 81 -15.66 -12.75 17.01
C ASP A 81 -14.25 -12.48 17.55
N GLU A 82 -13.68 -13.42 18.32
CA GLU A 82 -12.32 -13.25 18.81
C GLU A 82 -11.32 -13.35 17.64
N PRO A 83 -10.41 -12.37 17.46
CA PRO A 83 -9.47 -12.38 16.35
C PRO A 83 -8.44 -13.49 16.53
N PHE A 84 -7.97 -14.05 15.40
CA PHE A 84 -6.86 -14.98 15.41
C PHE A 84 -5.56 -14.27 15.83
N LYS A 85 -4.89 -14.80 16.85
CA LYS A 85 -3.63 -14.24 17.38
C LYS A 85 -2.46 -15.13 17.00
N TYR A 86 -1.40 -14.52 16.47
CA TYR A 86 -0.12 -15.20 16.26
C TYR A 86 0.66 -15.33 17.58
N GLU A 87 1.72 -16.14 17.57
CA GLU A 87 2.63 -16.31 18.72
C GLU A 87 3.19 -14.97 19.22
N ASN A 88 3.49 -14.05 18.28
CA ASN A 88 3.82 -12.67 18.58
C ASN A 88 2.59 -11.79 18.25
N PRO A 89 1.78 -11.41 19.26
CA PRO A 89 0.53 -10.69 19.02
C PRO A 89 0.73 -9.21 18.68
N ARG A 90 1.88 -8.62 19.06
CA ARG A 90 2.20 -7.21 18.80
C ARG A 90 2.95 -7.06 17.48
N VAL A 91 2.57 -6.05 16.71
CA VAL A 91 3.34 -5.67 15.52
C VAL A 91 4.61 -4.92 15.96
N PRO A 92 5.79 -5.16 15.34
CA PRO A 92 7.06 -4.65 15.85
C PRO A 92 7.27 -3.13 15.73
N PHE A 93 6.32 -2.40 15.14
CA PHE A 93 6.44 -0.99 14.75
C PHE A 93 5.24 -0.14 15.18
N GLU A 94 4.36 -0.67 16.03
CA GLU A 94 3.33 0.12 16.72
C GLU A 94 3.72 0.27 18.20
N GLU A 95 3.70 1.51 18.70
CA GLU A 95 3.92 1.81 20.11
C GLU A 95 2.61 1.78 20.93
N GLU A 96 1.46 1.91 20.26
CA GLU A 96 0.12 1.93 20.86
C GLU A 96 -0.53 0.53 20.85
N GLU A 97 -1.36 0.22 21.86
CA GLU A 97 -2.06 -1.07 21.97
C GLU A 97 -3.26 -1.20 21.03
N GLU A 98 -3.63 -0.15 20.29
CA GLU A 98 -4.67 -0.21 19.25
C GLU A 98 -4.14 -0.94 18.02
N SER A 99 -4.13 -2.26 18.07
CA SER A 99 -3.72 -3.10 16.96
C SER A 99 -4.72 -2.98 15.81
N ALA A 100 -4.25 -2.55 14.64
CA ALA A 100 -5.01 -2.69 13.41
C ALA A 100 -5.28 -4.18 13.10
N ASP A 101 -6.40 -4.49 12.44
CA ASP A 101 -6.76 -5.85 11.99
C ASP A 101 -5.83 -6.38 10.87
N ILE A 102 -4.55 -6.53 11.17
CA ILE A 102 -3.48 -6.84 10.23
C ILE A 102 -2.51 -7.82 10.90
N ALA A 103 -2.03 -8.80 10.14
CA ALA A 103 -0.98 -9.71 10.56
C ALA A 103 0.23 -9.64 9.64
N TYR A 104 1.42 -9.71 10.22
CA TYR A 104 2.69 -9.69 9.49
C TYR A 104 3.39 -11.03 9.61
N LYS A 105 3.86 -11.56 8.47
CA LYS A 105 4.62 -12.81 8.40
C LYS A 105 5.94 -12.58 7.67
N PHE A 106 7.04 -12.71 8.39
CA PHE A 106 8.39 -12.66 7.82
C PHE A 106 8.75 -14.02 7.23
N VAL A 107 9.05 -14.06 5.94
CA VAL A 107 9.37 -15.29 5.21
C VAL A 107 10.76 -15.22 4.61
N THR A 108 11.48 -16.33 4.64
CA THR A 108 12.74 -16.49 3.91
C THR A 108 12.45 -17.21 2.60
N CYS A 109 12.87 -16.61 1.49
CA CYS A 109 12.79 -17.22 0.17
C CYS A 109 14.21 -17.40 -0.35
N SER A 110 14.54 -18.61 -0.81
CA SER A 110 15.80 -18.83 -1.51
C SER A 110 15.61 -18.56 -2.99
N VAL A 111 16.39 -17.63 -3.53
CA VAL A 111 16.38 -17.28 -4.94
C VAL A 111 17.54 -18.06 -5.58
N PHE A 112 17.23 -19.21 -6.15
CA PHE A 112 18.18 -20.09 -6.85
C PHE A 112 18.07 -19.87 -8.36
#